data_AF-A0A318KBQ7-F1
#
_entry.id   AF-A0A318KBQ7-F1
#
_cell.length_a   1.000
_cell.length_b   1.000
_cell.length_c   1.000
_cell.angle_alpha   90.00
_cell.angle_beta   90.00
_cell.angle_gamma   90.00
#
_symmetry.space_group_name_H-M   'P 1'
#
loop_
_entity.id
_entity.type
_entity.pdbx_description
1 polymer ?
#
loop_
_entity_poly.entity_id
_entity_poly.type
_entity_poly.pdbx_seq_one_letter_code
_entity_poly.pdbx_strand_id
1 'polypeptide(L)'
;MVAAVVGRWRGNPINMWGPPQDPTWAANDPYLHAEQLRDTTLYISTGTGQPGPLDTPAALHGDLIQSTWQLIFGSPLEAIMNMCTTQLRERFQQLGIPATFDFHPIGTHSWGYWEQDLHNSWPLFEAALTK
;
A
#
# COMPACT_ATOMS: atom_id res chain seq x y z
N MET A 1 -2.37 -10.95 -6.68
CA MET A 1 -1.45 -10.09 -5.90
C MET A 1 -1.01 -10.75 -4.60
N VAL A 2 -1.93 -11.04 -3.67
CA VAL A 2 -1.62 -11.66 -2.35
C VAL A 2 -0.76 -12.91 -2.48
N ALA A 3 -1.06 -13.81 -3.41
CA ALA A 3 -0.26 -15.02 -3.64
C ALA A 3 1.22 -14.74 -3.97
N ALA A 4 1.52 -13.66 -4.71
CA ALA A 4 2.89 -13.29 -5.06
C ALA A 4 3.67 -12.80 -3.83
N VAL A 5 3.03 -11.98 -2.98
CA VAL A 5 3.65 -11.46 -1.75
C VAL A 5 3.83 -12.59 -0.72
N VAL A 6 2.79 -13.38 -0.48
CA VAL A 6 2.83 -14.49 0.47
C VAL A 6 3.86 -15.55 0.02
N GLY A 7 3.85 -15.91 -1.26
CA GLY A 7 4.80 -16.87 -1.83
C GLY A 7 6.26 -16.40 -1.78
N ARG A 8 6.52 -15.10 -1.99
CA ARG A 8 7.87 -14.50 -1.83
C ARG A 8 8.46 -14.81 -0.45
N TRP A 9 7.63 -14.81 0.58
CA TRP A 9 8.03 -15.09 1.96
C TRP A 9 7.82 -16.56 2.37
N ARG A 10 7.73 -17.46 1.39
CA ARG A 10 7.53 -18.92 1.58
C ARG A 10 6.24 -19.29 2.30
N GLY A 11 5.26 -18.38 2.31
CA GLY A 11 3.91 -18.68 2.79
C GLY A 11 3.05 -19.36 1.70
N ASN A 12 1.88 -19.85 2.11
CA ASN A 12 0.88 -20.39 1.21
C ASN A 12 -0.46 -19.67 1.44
N PRO A 13 -0.97 -18.87 0.47
CA PRO A 13 -2.24 -18.17 0.62
C PRO A 13 -3.44 -19.12 0.76
N ILE A 14 -3.32 -20.38 0.29
CA ILE A 14 -4.36 -21.40 0.47
C ILE A 14 -4.49 -21.79 1.95
N ASN A 15 -3.39 -21.82 2.70
CA ASN A 15 -3.44 -22.06 4.15
C ASN A 15 -4.04 -20.86 4.91
N MET A 16 -4.00 -19.67 4.32
CA MET A 16 -4.47 -18.43 4.92
C MET A 16 -5.97 -18.23 4.68
N TRP A 17 -6.40 -18.27 3.42
CA TRP A 17 -7.78 -17.93 3.00
C TRP A 17 -8.43 -18.99 2.11
N GLY A 18 -7.88 -20.21 2.04
CA GLY A 18 -8.42 -21.25 1.17
C GLY A 18 -8.13 -21.03 -0.33
N PRO A 19 -8.70 -21.88 -1.21
CA PRO A 19 -8.55 -21.73 -2.65
C PRO A 19 -9.12 -20.38 -3.13
N PRO A 20 -8.75 -19.86 -4.33
CA PRO A 20 -9.13 -18.52 -4.77
C PRO A 20 -10.64 -18.21 -4.84
N GLN A 21 -11.50 -19.24 -4.82
CA GLN A 21 -12.97 -19.09 -4.82
C GLN A 21 -13.57 -19.13 -3.40
N ASP A 22 -12.75 -19.36 -2.38
CA ASP A 22 -13.19 -19.41 -1.00
C ASP A 22 -13.70 -18.03 -0.56
N PRO A 23 -14.89 -17.95 0.07
CA PRO A 23 -15.47 -16.67 0.51
C PRO A 23 -14.58 -15.89 1.47
N THR A 24 -13.60 -16.54 2.12
CA THR A 24 -12.62 -15.88 2.99
C THR A 24 -11.81 -14.82 2.24
N TRP A 25 -11.56 -14.97 0.93
CA TRP A 25 -10.92 -13.94 0.12
C TRP A 25 -11.74 -12.65 0.08
N ALA A 26 -13.03 -12.77 -0.22
CA ALA A 26 -13.92 -11.62 -0.28
C ALA A 26 -14.09 -10.97 1.11
N ALA A 27 -14.16 -11.79 2.16
CA ALA A 27 -14.27 -11.34 3.55
C ALA A 27 -13.07 -10.50 4.04
N ASN A 28 -11.91 -10.62 3.39
CA ASN A 28 -10.68 -9.89 3.74
C ASN A 28 -10.32 -8.80 2.70
N ASP A 29 -11.21 -8.49 1.76
CA ASP A 29 -10.96 -7.48 0.72
C ASP A 29 -11.47 -6.09 1.17
N PRO A 30 -10.58 -5.11 1.43
CA PRO A 30 -10.98 -3.77 1.86
C PRO A 30 -11.78 -3.01 0.80
N TYR A 31 -11.65 -3.34 -0.48
CA TYR A 31 -12.47 -2.74 -1.54
C TYR A 31 -13.94 -3.14 -1.42
N LEU A 32 -14.19 -4.43 -1.16
CA LEU A 32 -15.56 -4.94 -0.96
C LEU A 32 -16.17 -4.44 0.35
N HIS A 33 -15.33 -4.23 1.36
CA HIS A 33 -15.73 -3.77 2.70
C HIS A 33 -15.60 -2.25 2.90
N ALA A 34 -15.38 -1.46 1.85
CA ALA A 34 -15.12 -0.01 1.95
C ALA A 34 -16.20 0.76 2.73
N GLU A 35 -17.48 0.38 2.63
CA GLU A 35 -18.58 1.01 3.37
C GLU A 35 -18.40 0.91 4.89
N GLN A 36 -17.79 -0.18 5.39
CA GLN A 36 -17.56 -0.41 6.81
C GLN A 36 -16.48 0.51 7.40
N LEU A 37 -15.71 1.16 6.53
CA LEU A 37 -14.68 2.12 6.91
C LEU A 37 -15.22 3.54 7.06
N ARG A 38 -16.53 3.75 6.89
CA ARG A 38 -17.18 5.02 7.18
C ARG A 38 -16.89 5.46 8.61
N ASP A 39 -16.74 6.77 8.79
CA ASP A 39 -16.41 7.42 10.06
C ASP A 39 -15.04 7.03 10.67
N THR A 40 -14.23 6.25 9.96
CA THR A 40 -12.84 5.96 10.32
C THR A 40 -11.92 7.01 9.69
N THR A 41 -11.00 7.58 10.49
CA THR A 41 -9.96 8.47 9.95
C THR A 41 -8.92 7.63 9.22
N LEU A 42 -8.74 7.88 7.92
CA LEU A 42 -7.87 7.08 7.05
C LEU A 42 -6.88 7.96 6.29
N TYR A 43 -5.62 7.52 6.27
CA TYR A 43 -4.58 7.99 5.37
C TYR A 43 -4.12 6.80 4.52
N ILE A 44 -4.26 6.92 3.19
CA ILE A 44 -3.95 5.86 2.24
C ILE A 44 -3.02 6.45 1.19
N SER A 45 -1.76 6.02 1.18
CA SER A 45 -0.76 6.50 0.24
C SER A 45 -0.30 5.42 -0.74
N THR A 46 0.22 5.85 -1.88
CA THR A 46 0.90 4.97 -2.85
C THR A 46 1.82 5.79 -3.75
N GLY A 47 2.93 5.19 -4.18
CA GLY A 47 3.79 5.72 -5.25
C GLY A 47 3.39 5.21 -6.64
N THR A 48 4.11 5.62 -7.67
CA THR A 48 3.88 5.15 -9.05
C THR A 48 4.66 3.88 -9.41
N GLY A 49 5.60 3.46 -8.56
CA GLY A 49 6.62 2.47 -8.87
C GLY A 49 7.83 3.04 -9.62
N GLN A 50 7.81 4.32 -10.00
CA GLN A 50 8.96 4.98 -10.58
C GLN A 50 10.00 5.30 -9.48
N PRO A 51 11.26 4.87 -9.62
CA PRO A 51 12.31 5.18 -8.65
C PRO A 51 12.49 6.68 -8.45
N GLY A 52 12.71 7.08 -7.20
CA GLY A 52 12.95 8.47 -6.82
C GLY A 52 14.16 8.65 -5.89
N PRO A 53 14.27 9.81 -5.23
CA PRO A 53 15.41 10.15 -4.39
C PRO A 53 15.69 9.15 -3.25
N LEU A 54 14.65 8.45 -2.77
CA LEU A 54 14.76 7.48 -1.67
C LEU A 54 15.11 6.06 -2.14
N ASP A 55 15.31 5.85 -3.44
CA ASP A 55 15.71 4.54 -4.03
C ASP A 55 17.19 4.52 -4.46
N THR A 56 17.95 5.55 -4.09
CA THR A 56 19.38 5.61 -4.41
C THR A 56 20.18 4.68 -3.49
N PRO A 57 21.35 4.16 -3.92
CA PRO A 57 22.22 3.39 -3.05
C PRO A 57 22.54 4.12 -1.74
N ALA A 58 22.72 5.45 -1.78
CA ALA A 58 22.95 6.25 -0.58
C ALA A 58 21.75 6.25 0.38
N ALA A 59 20.53 6.41 -0.15
CA ALA A 59 19.28 6.33 0.63
C ALA A 59 19.03 4.91 1.19
N LEU A 60 19.58 3.88 0.52
CA LEU A 60 19.49 2.48 0.93
C LEU A 60 20.74 2.01 1.70
N HIS A 61 21.43 2.92 2.38
CA HIS A 61 22.60 2.64 3.23
C HIS A 61 23.75 1.88 2.53
N GLY A 62 23.91 2.06 1.23
CA GLY A 62 24.91 1.39 0.41
C GLY A 62 24.58 -0.06 0.03
N ASP A 63 23.38 -0.56 0.36
CA ASP A 63 22.98 -1.92 0.04
C ASP A 63 22.56 -2.03 -1.44
N LEU A 64 23.54 -2.42 -2.27
CA LEU A 64 23.34 -2.63 -3.71
C LEU A 64 22.44 -3.84 -4.01
N ILE A 65 22.40 -4.84 -3.12
CA ILE A 65 21.51 -5.98 -3.26
C ILE A 65 20.08 -5.50 -3.06
N GLN A 66 19.81 -4.78 -1.96
CA GLN A 66 18.50 -4.18 -1.69
C GLN A 66 18.07 -3.23 -2.81
N SER A 67 18.99 -2.39 -3.31
CA SER A 67 18.71 -1.48 -4.43
C SER A 67 18.26 -2.24 -5.68
N THR A 68 18.92 -3.36 -6.00
CA THR A 68 18.56 -4.21 -7.15
C THR A 68 17.20 -4.89 -6.92
N TRP A 69 16.96 -5.43 -5.72
CA TRP A 69 15.66 -6.01 -5.37
C TRP A 69 14.53 -4.98 -5.44
N GLN A 70 14.79 -3.75 -5.04
CA GLN A 70 13.83 -2.67 -5.06
C GLN A 70 13.39 -2.35 -6.49
N LEU A 71 14.34 -2.27 -7.42
CA LEU A 71 14.04 -2.03 -8.83
C LEU A 71 13.31 -3.20 -9.49
N ILE A 72 13.70 -4.44 -9.20
CA ILE A 72 13.14 -5.62 -9.87
C ILE A 72 11.77 -6.01 -9.30
N PHE A 73 11.57 -5.88 -8.00
CA PHE A 73 10.35 -6.31 -7.33
C PHE A 73 9.55 -5.15 -6.73
N GLY A 74 10.22 -4.22 -6.06
CA GLY A 74 9.55 -3.11 -5.39
C GLY A 74 8.84 -2.17 -6.35
N SER A 75 9.48 -1.77 -7.44
CA SER A 75 8.88 -0.90 -8.48
C SER A 75 7.63 -1.51 -9.11
N PRO A 76 7.65 -2.75 -9.66
CA PRO A 76 6.43 -3.36 -10.20
C PRO A 76 5.34 -3.60 -9.15
N LEU A 77 5.71 -3.98 -7.92
CA LEU A 77 4.75 -4.15 -6.84
C LEU A 77 4.02 -2.85 -6.53
N GLU A 78 4.75 -1.74 -6.42
CA GLU A 78 4.15 -0.43 -6.13
C GLU A 78 3.25 0.04 -7.28
N ALA A 79 3.64 -0.18 -8.54
CA ALA A 79 2.77 0.12 -9.68
C ALA A 79 1.43 -0.64 -9.63
N ILE A 80 1.44 -1.90 -9.17
CA ILE A 80 0.20 -2.66 -8.96
C ILE A 80 -0.59 -2.10 -7.77
N MET A 81 0.08 -1.72 -6.66
CA MET A 81 -0.59 -1.08 -5.53
C MET A 81 -1.26 0.23 -5.96
N ASN A 82 -0.61 1.04 -6.80
CA ASN A 82 -1.15 2.28 -7.31
C ASN A 82 -2.50 2.08 -8.03
N MET A 83 -2.60 1.03 -8.84
CA MET A 83 -3.84 0.66 -9.51
C MET A 83 -4.93 0.23 -8.51
N CYS A 84 -4.57 -0.56 -7.50
CA CYS A 84 -5.51 -0.99 -6.44
C CYS A 84 -5.99 0.20 -5.60
N THR A 85 -5.09 1.09 -5.19
CA THR A 85 -5.40 2.29 -4.41
C THR A 85 -6.25 3.29 -5.21
N THR A 86 -6.01 3.40 -6.52
CA THR A 86 -6.86 4.20 -7.41
C THR A 86 -8.29 3.67 -7.43
N GLN A 87 -8.48 2.35 -7.61
CA GLN A 87 -9.80 1.72 -7.55
C GLN A 87 -10.46 1.89 -6.18
N LEU A 88 -9.69 1.76 -5.08
CA LEU A 88 -10.20 1.98 -3.72
C LEU A 88 -10.68 3.42 -3.54
N ARG A 89 -9.92 4.42 -4.01
CA ARG A 89 -10.36 5.82 -3.98
C ARG A 89 -11.67 6.03 -4.75
N GLU A 90 -11.77 5.48 -5.96
CA GLU A 90 -13.00 5.57 -6.77
C GLU A 90 -14.18 4.95 -6.03
N ARG A 91 -13.98 3.82 -5.34
CA ARG A 91 -15.00 3.18 -4.51
C ARG A 91 -15.43 4.06 -3.34
N PHE A 92 -14.48 4.68 -2.63
CA PHE A 92 -14.78 5.63 -1.56
C PHE A 92 -15.56 6.85 -2.06
N GLN A 93 -15.21 7.36 -3.24
CA GLN A 93 -15.95 8.45 -3.89
C GLN A 93 -17.37 8.05 -4.25
N GLN A 94 -17.59 6.85 -4.80
CA GLN A 94 -18.92 6.32 -5.12
C GLN A 94 -19.80 6.19 -3.87
N LEU A 95 -19.21 5.83 -2.73
CA LEU A 95 -19.91 5.66 -1.44
C LEU A 95 -20.04 6.97 -0.65
N GLY A 96 -19.43 8.06 -1.13
CA GLY A 96 -19.40 9.34 -0.41
C GLY A 96 -18.69 9.25 0.94
N ILE A 97 -17.61 8.46 1.03
CA ILE A 97 -16.82 8.30 2.26
C ILE A 97 -15.57 9.17 2.15
N PRO A 98 -15.39 10.16 3.04
CA PRO A 98 -14.18 10.95 3.06
C PRO A 98 -13.00 10.13 3.60
N ALA A 99 -11.87 10.18 2.90
CA ALA A 99 -10.59 9.63 3.35
C ALA A 99 -9.45 10.44 2.71
N THR A 100 -8.30 10.47 3.36
CA THR A 100 -7.10 11.11 2.81
C THR A 100 -6.38 10.12 1.91
N PHE A 101 -6.34 10.40 0.62
CA PHE A 101 -5.54 9.64 -0.34
C PHE A 101 -4.35 10.48 -0.81
N ASP A 102 -3.14 9.94 -0.67
CA ASP A 102 -1.89 10.59 -1.06
C ASP A 102 -1.20 9.82 -2.19
N PHE A 103 -1.29 10.34 -3.41
CA PHE A 103 -0.68 9.73 -4.59
C PHE A 103 0.64 10.43 -4.89
N HIS A 104 1.74 9.82 -4.48
CA HIS A 104 3.07 10.34 -4.78
C HIS A 104 3.36 10.23 -6.28
N PRO A 105 3.93 11.27 -6.93
CA PRO A 105 4.24 11.23 -8.36
C PRO A 105 5.36 10.24 -8.70
N ILE A 106 6.17 9.88 -7.69
CA ILE A 106 7.26 8.92 -7.75
C ILE A 106 7.26 8.12 -6.46
N GLY A 107 8.01 7.02 -6.46
CA GLY A 107 8.25 6.22 -5.27
C GLY A 107 8.00 4.76 -5.54
N THR A 108 8.71 3.94 -4.78
CA THR A 108 8.67 2.49 -4.90
C THR A 108 8.33 1.87 -3.55
N HIS A 109 8.22 0.55 -3.51
CA HIS A 109 7.90 -0.20 -2.30
C HIS A 109 9.07 -0.27 -1.28
N SER A 110 9.62 0.88 -0.85
CA SER A 110 10.83 1.00 -0.04
C SER A 110 10.59 1.77 1.25
N TRP A 111 11.40 1.48 2.28
CA TRP A 111 11.22 2.02 3.63
C TRP A 111 11.26 3.54 3.72
N GLY A 112 12.06 4.21 2.90
CA GLY A 112 12.15 5.67 2.92
C GLY A 112 10.79 6.34 2.62
N TYR A 113 10.03 5.81 1.66
CA TYR A 113 8.69 6.32 1.36
C TYR A 113 7.70 6.02 2.51
N TRP A 114 7.80 4.84 3.12
CA TRP A 114 6.97 4.50 4.28
C TRP A 114 7.25 5.40 5.50
N GLU A 115 8.52 5.73 5.76
CA GLU A 115 8.90 6.68 6.82
C GLU A 115 8.38 8.09 6.51
N GLN A 116 8.50 8.53 5.26
CA GLN A 116 7.92 9.80 4.82
C GLN A 116 6.41 9.86 5.06
N ASP A 117 5.68 8.79 4.72
CA ASP A 117 4.23 8.71 4.91
C ASP A 117 3.82 8.61 6.39
N LEU A 118 4.65 8.01 7.24
CA LEU A 118 4.45 8.05 8.69
C LEU A 118 4.47 9.51 9.19
N HIS A 119 5.41 10.33 8.73
CA HIS A 119 5.47 11.74 9.09
C HIS A 119 4.32 12.55 8.47
N ASN A 120 3.98 12.32 7.20
CA ASN A 120 2.92 13.04 6.50
C ASN A 120 1.52 12.74 7.07
N SER A 121 1.29 11.50 7.50
CA SER A 121 0.02 11.07 8.09
C SER A 121 -0.18 11.56 9.53
N TRP A 122 0.90 11.89 10.24
CA TRP A 122 0.84 12.22 11.67
C TRP A 122 -0.11 13.37 12.02
N PRO A 123 -0.13 14.53 11.33
CA PRO A 123 -1.08 15.60 11.64
C PRO A 123 -2.55 15.18 11.55
N LEU A 124 -2.88 14.28 10.62
CA LEU A 124 -4.23 13.72 10.49
C LEU A 124 -4.57 12.84 11.71
N PHE A 125 -3.64 11.99 12.14
CA PHE A 125 -3.83 11.11 13.28
C PHE A 125 -3.88 11.88 14.61
N GLU A 126 -2.99 12.85 14.81
CA GLU A 126 -3.00 13.73 15.97
C GLU A 126 -4.37 14.44 16.12
N ALA A 127 -4.89 15.02 15.04
CA ALA A 127 -6.19 15.67 15.03
C ALA A 127 -7.37 14.71 15.27
N ALA A 128 -7.22 13.42 14.96
CA ALA A 128 -8.25 12.41 15.21
C ALA A 128 -8.21 11.88 16.65
N LEU A 129 -7.01 11.76 17.24
CA LEU A 129 -6.79 11.23 18.59
C LEU A 129 -7.01 12.25 19.71
N THR A 130 -6.99 13.54 19.39
CA THR A 130 -7.15 14.64 20.37
C THR A 130 -8.55 15.24 20.41
N LYS A 131 -9.53 14.57 19.79
CA LYS A 131 -10.95 14.94 19.83
C LYS A 131 -11.63 14.51 21.12
#